data_AF-A0A7V5WHF3-F1
#
_entry.id   AF-A0A7V5WHF3-F1
#
_cell.length_a   1.000
_cell.length_b   1.000
_cell.length_c   1.000
_cell.angle_alpha   90.00
_cell.angle_beta   90.00
_cell.angle_gamma   90.00
#
_symmetry.space_group_name_H-M   'P 1'
#
loop_
_entity.id
_entity.type
_entity.pdbx_description
1 polymer ?
#
loop_
_entity_poly.entity_id
_entity_poly.type
_entity_poly.pdbx_seq_one_letter_code
_entity_poly.pdbx_strand_id
1 'polypeptide(L)'
;MFLRFSTVVGYAGLWTTLLILLAAKVITMFFLLTYGTINLACFYESITRNPSFRPTFKMNHWFLALIGTLSCLAVMFLISTLWAVIAIVLAAGMFLLIERAEIVVQWGDLTSGMAFQRARKAILRLEKERYHPKNWRPSILALSGNPKKPHPPGQLCLPVIRRPRHRIPRTNQQWRDCPLRILRTVPPKADVENVTAEMRETLSAARIRADIVVLPTENPIRAVRQAMQPSAVLFAGIEPADPQKACPLLSSMQEVVNLPGDVILVCNAGDVSLSA
;
A
#
# COMPACT_ATOMS: atom_id res chain seq x y z
N MET A 1 -41.35 -5.22 -41.77
CA MET A 1 -42.05 -5.72 -40.55
C MET A 1 -43.30 -4.92 -40.18
N PHE A 2 -43.38 -3.61 -40.45
CA PHE A 2 -44.55 -2.78 -40.10
C PHE A 2 -45.83 -3.02 -40.93
N LEU A 3 -45.75 -3.55 -42.16
CA LEU A 3 -46.91 -3.75 -43.04
C LEU A 3 -47.88 -4.87 -42.60
N ARG A 4 -47.53 -5.72 -41.63
CA ARG A 4 -48.43 -6.74 -41.06
C ARG A 4 -48.94 -6.39 -39.65
N PHE A 5 -48.58 -5.22 -39.14
CA PHE A 5 -49.02 -4.81 -37.79
C PHE A 5 -50.54 -4.62 -37.76
N SER A 6 -51.12 -3.98 -38.78
CA SER A 6 -52.57 -3.75 -38.84
C SER A 6 -53.40 -5.04 -38.94
N THR A 7 -52.88 -6.08 -39.61
CA THR A 7 -53.57 -7.36 -39.72
C THR A 7 -53.48 -8.18 -38.44
N VAL A 8 -52.32 -8.19 -37.76
CA VAL A 8 -52.16 -8.83 -36.45
C VAL A 8 -53.02 -8.16 -35.38
N VAL A 9 -53.08 -6.83 -35.37
CA VAL A 9 -53.94 -6.05 -34.45
C VAL A 9 -55.43 -6.29 -34.74
N GLY A 10 -55.80 -6.44 -36.01
CA GLY A 10 -57.17 -6.78 -36.42
C GLY A 10 -57.64 -8.16 -35.92
N TYR A 11 -56.77 -9.17 -35.92
CA TYR A 11 -57.13 -10.53 -35.48
C TYR A 11 -56.99 -10.75 -33.97
N ALA A 12 -56.10 -10.03 -33.28
CA ALA A 12 -55.81 -10.27 -31.87
C ALA A 12 -56.81 -9.59 -30.90
N GLY A 13 -57.56 -8.60 -31.36
CA GLY A 13 -58.45 -7.79 -30.52
C GLY A 13 -57.75 -6.62 -29.82
N LEU A 14 -58.52 -5.61 -29.44
CA LEU A 14 -58.01 -4.35 -28.88
C LEU A 14 -57.24 -4.56 -27.56
N TRP A 15 -57.72 -5.47 -26.71
CA TRP A 15 -57.12 -5.77 -25.41
C TRP A 15 -55.74 -6.41 -25.49
N THR A 16 -55.55 -7.40 -26.37
CA THR A 16 -54.25 -8.05 -26.56
C THR A 16 -53.24 -7.10 -27.20
N THR A 17 -53.70 -6.26 -28.13
CA THR A 17 -52.86 -5.23 -28.74
C THR A 17 -52.37 -4.23 -27.69
N LEU A 18 -53.26 -3.78 -26.80
CA LEU A 18 -52.90 -2.87 -25.72
C LEU A 18 -51.94 -3.52 -24.72
N LEU A 19 -52.14 -4.81 -24.39
CA LEU A 19 -51.22 -5.59 -23.56
C LEU A 19 -49.83 -5.69 -24.19
N ILE A 20 -49.74 -6.00 -25.49
CA ILE A 20 -48.47 -6.10 -26.21
C ILE A 20 -47.74 -4.76 -26.23
N LEU A 21 -48.45 -3.65 -26.48
CA LEU A 21 -47.86 -2.31 -26.47
C LEU A 21 -47.35 -1.90 -25.08
N LEU A 22 -48.08 -2.27 -24.01
CA LEU A 22 -47.63 -2.03 -22.64
C LEU A 22 -46.40 -2.87 -22.30
N ALA A 23 -46.44 -4.17 -22.61
CA ALA A 23 -45.34 -5.09 -22.37
C ALA A 23 -44.06 -4.66 -23.12
N ALA A 24 -44.20 -4.28 -24.39
CA ALA A 24 -43.08 -3.78 -25.20
C ALA A 24 -42.42 -2.55 -24.55
N LYS A 25 -43.21 -1.56 -24.09
CA LYS A 25 -42.69 -0.37 -23.41
C LYS A 25 -41.93 -0.73 -22.13
N VAL A 26 -42.47 -1.62 -21.31
CA VAL A 26 -41.82 -2.05 -20.06
C VAL A 26 -40.51 -2.78 -20.34
N ILE A 27 -40.52 -3.73 -21.28
CA ILE A 27 -39.33 -4.49 -21.65
C ILE A 27 -38.24 -3.56 -22.20
N THR A 28 -38.59 -2.62 -23.08
CA THR A 28 -37.64 -1.63 -23.60
C THR A 28 -37.02 -0.78 -22.49
N MET A 29 -37.78 -0.38 -21.46
CA MET A 29 -37.25 0.35 -20.30
C MET A 29 -36.21 -0.45 -19.52
N PHE A 30 -36.47 -1.73 -19.27
CA PHE A 30 -35.51 -2.60 -18.57
C PHE A 30 -34.21 -2.80 -19.36
N PHE A 31 -34.31 -3.00 -20.69
CA PHE A 31 -33.12 -3.11 -21.54
C PHE A 31 -32.32 -1.81 -21.59
N LEU A 32 -32.98 -0.67 -21.75
CA LEU A 32 -32.30 0.64 -21.72
C LEU A 32 -31.62 0.91 -20.39
N LEU A 33 -32.25 0.55 -19.27
CA LEU A 33 -31.65 0.67 -17.95
C LEU A 33 -30.39 -0.20 -17.84
N THR A 34 -30.46 -1.45 -18.29
CA THR A 34 -29.33 -2.40 -18.24
C THR A 34 -28.17 -1.95 -19.13
N TYR A 35 -28.45 -1.52 -20.36
CA TYR A 35 -27.42 -0.99 -21.25
C TYR A 35 -26.83 0.33 -20.72
N GLY A 36 -27.66 1.18 -20.12
CA GLY A 36 -27.22 2.40 -19.45
C GLY A 36 -26.28 2.11 -18.27
N THR A 37 -26.62 1.16 -17.40
CA THR A 37 -25.78 0.82 -16.24
C THR A 37 -24.48 0.13 -16.63
N ILE A 38 -24.48 -0.73 -17.64
CA ILE A 38 -23.25 -1.35 -18.17
C ILE A 38 -22.32 -0.29 -18.76
N ASN A 39 -22.86 0.62 -19.58
CA ASN A 39 -22.08 1.73 -20.13
C ASN A 39 -21.54 2.65 -19.04
N LEU A 40 -22.34 2.92 -18.00
CA LEU A 40 -21.92 3.72 -16.85
C LEU A 40 -20.80 3.03 -16.05
N ALA A 41 -20.90 1.73 -15.82
CA ALA A 41 -19.86 0.95 -15.16
C ALA A 41 -18.54 0.98 -15.95
N CYS A 42 -18.60 0.76 -17.27
CA CYS A 42 -17.44 0.88 -18.16
C CYS A 42 -16.81 2.29 -18.13
N PHE A 43 -17.63 3.35 -18.09
CA PHE A 43 -17.15 4.72 -17.95
C PHE A 43 -16.41 4.93 -16.62
N TYR A 44 -17.00 4.50 -15.49
CA TYR A 44 -16.39 4.62 -14.17
C TYR A 44 -15.07 3.83 -14.06
N GLU A 45 -15.03 2.61 -14.58
CA GLU A 45 -13.81 1.78 -14.57
C GLU A 45 -12.72 2.39 -15.45
N SER A 46 -13.09 2.93 -16.61
CA SER A 46 -12.15 3.56 -17.54
C SER A 46 -11.53 4.86 -17.00
N ILE A 47 -12.31 5.72 -16.34
CA ILE A 47 -11.80 6.97 -15.74
C ILE A 47 -10.94 6.70 -14.50
N THR A 48 -11.33 5.69 -13.71
CA THR A 48 -10.64 5.30 -12.48
C THR A 48 -9.30 4.59 -12.75
N ARG A 49 -9.11 4.08 -13.97
CA ARG A 49 -7.93 3.29 -14.38
C ARG A 49 -7.70 2.09 -13.46
N ASN A 50 -8.78 1.39 -13.11
CA ASN A 50 -8.71 0.20 -12.28
C ASN A 50 -7.85 -0.88 -12.98
N PRO A 51 -6.83 -1.48 -12.33
CA PRO A 51 -5.91 -2.42 -12.98
C PRO A 51 -6.57 -3.71 -13.48
N SER A 52 -7.70 -4.09 -12.89
CA SER A 52 -8.51 -5.25 -13.30
C SER A 52 -9.28 -5.01 -14.60
N PHE A 53 -9.56 -3.75 -14.94
CA PHE A 53 -10.30 -3.39 -16.15
C PHE A 53 -9.35 -3.26 -17.34
N ARG A 54 -9.24 -4.33 -18.15
CA ARG A 54 -8.37 -4.43 -19.33
C ARG A 54 -9.18 -4.73 -20.61
N PRO A 55 -9.92 -3.76 -21.14
CA PRO A 55 -10.62 -3.93 -22.41
C PRO A 55 -9.61 -4.17 -23.53
N THR A 56 -9.76 -5.27 -24.26
CA THR A 56 -8.88 -5.67 -25.37
C THR A 56 -9.27 -5.03 -26.72
N PHE A 57 -10.46 -4.43 -26.78
CA PHE A 57 -10.99 -3.80 -27.99
C PHE A 57 -10.29 -2.48 -28.29
N LYS A 58 -9.90 -2.28 -29.57
CA LYS A 58 -9.18 -1.08 -30.03
C LYS A 58 -9.95 0.23 -29.87
N MET A 59 -11.28 0.19 -29.94
CA MET A 59 -12.15 1.39 -29.87
C MET A 59 -12.73 1.65 -28.48
N ASN A 60 -12.20 1.04 -27.43
CA ASN A 60 -12.67 1.30 -26.07
C ASN A 60 -12.11 2.63 -25.55
N HIS A 61 -12.94 3.67 -25.57
CA HIS A 61 -12.64 4.99 -24.99
C HIS A 61 -13.72 5.39 -23.98
N TRP A 62 -13.32 6.00 -22.86
CA TRP A 62 -14.24 6.41 -21.79
C TRP A 62 -15.40 7.29 -22.30
N PHE A 63 -15.11 8.14 -23.28
CA PHE A 63 -16.10 9.03 -23.90
C PHE A 63 -17.23 8.27 -24.61
N LEU A 64 -16.92 7.14 -25.25
CA LEU A 64 -17.91 6.34 -25.97
C LEU A 64 -18.89 5.69 -25.00
N ALA A 65 -18.39 5.21 -23.85
CA ALA A 65 -19.21 4.69 -22.75
C ALA A 65 -20.10 5.79 -22.13
N LEU A 66 -19.58 7.01 -22.00
CA LEU A 66 -20.37 8.16 -21.52
C LEU A 66 -21.51 8.51 -22.49
N ILE A 67 -21.22 8.61 -23.79
CA ILE A 67 -22.26 8.86 -24.81
C ILE A 67 -23.29 7.74 -24.81
N GLY A 68 -22.87 6.48 -24.69
CA GLY A 68 -23.80 5.33 -24.61
C GLY A 68 -24.75 5.46 -23.43
N THR A 69 -24.23 5.81 -22.25
CA THR A 69 -25.03 6.04 -21.04
C THR A 69 -26.03 7.17 -21.23
N LEU A 70 -25.57 8.33 -21.73
CA LEU A 70 -26.42 9.51 -21.94
C LEU A 70 -27.48 9.25 -23.01
N SER A 71 -27.13 8.52 -24.08
CA SER A 71 -28.07 8.12 -25.14
C SER A 71 -29.17 7.21 -24.59
N CYS A 72 -28.81 6.21 -23.78
CA CYS A 72 -29.80 5.34 -23.14
C CYS A 72 -30.75 6.14 -22.24
N LEU A 73 -30.22 7.06 -21.43
CA LEU A 73 -31.01 7.91 -20.55
C LEU A 73 -31.93 8.84 -21.36
N ALA A 74 -31.42 9.47 -22.42
CA ALA A 74 -32.21 10.33 -23.30
C ALA A 74 -33.37 9.56 -23.95
N VAL A 75 -33.13 8.36 -24.46
CA VAL A 75 -34.18 7.51 -25.06
C VAL A 75 -35.21 7.07 -24.02
N MET A 76 -34.80 6.76 -22.78
CA MET A 76 -35.76 6.47 -21.70
C MET A 76 -36.70 7.66 -21.45
N PHE A 77 -36.16 8.86 -21.32
CA PHE A 77 -36.97 10.07 -21.12
C PHE A 77 -37.87 10.39 -22.31
N LEU A 78 -37.43 10.08 -23.54
CA LEU A 78 -38.21 10.27 -24.76
C LEU A 78 -39.41 9.32 -24.86
N ILE A 79 -39.26 8.05 -24.43
CA ILE A 79 -40.35 7.07 -24.47
C ILE A 79 -41.39 7.38 -23.39
N SER A 80 -40.97 7.62 -22.15
CA SER A 80 -41.88 8.05 -21.08
C SER A 80 -41.11 8.57 -19.87
N THR A 81 -41.33 9.84 -19.55
CA THR A 81 -40.72 10.50 -18.38
C THR A 81 -41.09 9.84 -17.05
N LEU A 82 -42.36 9.46 -16.87
CA LEU A 82 -42.84 8.88 -15.60
C LEU A 82 -42.19 7.52 -15.32
N TRP A 83 -42.19 6.61 -16.30
CA TRP A 83 -41.56 5.30 -16.15
C TRP A 83 -40.04 5.39 -16.05
N ALA A 84 -39.40 6.35 -16.74
CA ALA A 84 -37.98 6.59 -16.63
C ALA A 84 -37.57 7.00 -15.20
N VAL A 85 -38.30 7.95 -14.59
CA VAL A 85 -38.04 8.39 -13.21
C VAL A 85 -38.21 7.23 -12.23
N ILE A 86 -39.29 6.44 -12.35
CA ILE A 86 -39.53 5.27 -11.50
C ILE A 86 -38.38 4.27 -11.62
N ALA A 87 -37.93 3.96 -12.83
CA ALA A 87 -36.85 3.01 -13.07
C ALA A 87 -35.51 3.50 -12.47
N ILE A 88 -35.19 4.79 -12.62
CA ILE A 88 -33.99 5.39 -12.04
C ILE A 88 -34.03 5.35 -10.51
N VAL A 89 -35.16 5.71 -9.91
CA VAL A 89 -35.34 5.68 -8.44
C VAL A 89 -35.23 4.25 -7.91
N LEU A 90 -35.84 3.28 -8.59
CA LEU A 90 -35.77 1.88 -8.18
C LEU A 90 -34.35 1.31 -8.31
N ALA A 91 -33.63 1.64 -9.39
CA ALA A 91 -32.24 1.26 -9.58
C ALA A 91 -31.31 1.88 -8.52
N ALA A 92 -31.49 3.17 -8.23
CA ALA A 92 -30.74 3.88 -7.19
C ALA A 92 -31.05 3.31 -5.79
N GLY A 93 -32.32 3.04 -5.50
CA GLY A 93 -32.75 2.40 -4.25
C GLY A 93 -32.11 1.02 -4.07
N MET A 94 -32.11 0.20 -5.12
CA MET A 94 -31.44 -1.10 -5.10
C MET A 94 -29.93 -0.98 -4.87
N PHE A 95 -29.26 -0.03 -5.53
CA PHE A 95 -27.84 0.25 -5.32
C PHE A 95 -27.55 0.63 -3.86
N LEU A 96 -28.33 1.55 -3.29
CA LEU A 96 -28.17 1.98 -1.89
C LEU A 96 -28.47 0.87 -0.88
N LEU A 97 -29.42 -0.02 -1.17
CA LEU A 97 -29.69 -1.19 -0.34
C LEU A 97 -28.50 -2.14 -0.30
N ILE A 98 -27.86 -2.38 -1.45
CA ILE A 98 -26.64 -3.21 -1.55
C ILE A 98 -25.49 -2.54 -0.80
N GLU A 99 -25.29 -1.23 -0.97
CA GLU A 99 -24.24 -0.48 -0.27
C GLU A 99 -24.42 -0.52 1.25
N ARG A 100 -25.66 -0.36 1.74
CA ARG A 100 -25.97 -0.41 3.17
C ARG A 100 -25.90 -1.80 3.78
N ALA A 101 -26.03 -2.85 2.98
CA ALA A 101 -26.02 -4.21 3.48
C ALA A 101 -24.65 -4.63 4.04
N GLU A 102 -23.61 -3.78 3.93
CA GLU A 102 -22.22 -4.04 4.39
C GLU A 102 -21.84 -5.50 4.18
N ILE A 103 -22.19 -6.04 3.00
CA ILE A 103 -21.80 -7.40 2.69
C ILE A 103 -20.28 -7.34 2.74
N VAL A 104 -19.67 -8.12 3.63
CA VAL A 104 -18.21 -8.24 3.72
C VAL A 104 -17.79 -9.00 2.46
N VAL A 105 -17.88 -8.33 1.33
CA VAL A 105 -17.67 -8.90 0.02
C VAL A 105 -16.16 -8.98 -0.16
N GLN A 106 -15.62 -10.19 -0.32
CA GLN A 106 -14.22 -10.40 -0.67
C GLN A 106 -13.88 -9.97 -2.11
N TRP A 107 -14.88 -9.54 -2.90
CA TRP A 107 -14.71 -9.04 -4.25
C TRP A 107 -14.22 -7.59 -4.20
N GLY A 108 -13.17 -7.25 -4.94
CA GLY A 108 -12.49 -5.96 -4.84
C GLY A 108 -13.36 -4.76 -5.24
N ASP A 109 -13.36 -3.73 -4.39
CA ASP A 109 -14.06 -2.46 -4.64
C ASP A 109 -13.29 -1.51 -5.57
N LEU A 110 -14.02 -0.61 -6.26
CA LEU A 110 -13.43 0.49 -7.03
C LEU A 110 -12.57 1.42 -6.14
N THR A 111 -12.94 1.61 -4.87
CA THR A 111 -12.20 2.43 -3.91
C THR A 111 -10.82 1.85 -3.59
N SER A 112 -10.76 0.54 -3.39
CA SER A 112 -9.54 -0.23 -3.18
C SER A 112 -8.63 -0.17 -4.43
N GLY A 113 -9.22 -0.28 -5.62
CA GLY A 113 -8.51 -0.10 -6.90
C GLY A 113 -7.88 1.29 -7.04
N MET A 114 -8.60 2.36 -6.66
CA MET A 114 -8.07 3.73 -6.63
C MET A 114 -6.91 3.90 -5.65
N ALA A 115 -7.05 3.37 -4.43
CA ALA A 115 -6.00 3.45 -3.42
C ALA A 115 -4.72 2.75 -3.92
N PHE A 116 -4.85 1.58 -4.53
CA PHE A 116 -3.74 0.85 -5.12
C PHE A 116 -3.06 1.62 -6.27
N GLN A 117 -3.83 2.21 -7.20
CA GLN A 117 -3.26 3.01 -8.28
C GLN A 117 -2.55 4.27 -7.77
N ARG A 118 -3.09 4.93 -6.74
CA ARG A 118 -2.42 6.07 -6.08
C ARG A 118 -1.10 5.64 -5.45
N ALA A 119 -1.09 4.52 -4.72
CA ALA A 119 0.14 3.98 -4.12
C ALA A 119 1.18 3.62 -5.19
N ARG A 120 0.78 2.90 -6.24
CA ARG A 120 1.65 2.56 -7.37
C ARG A 120 2.24 3.81 -8.03
N LYS A 121 1.41 4.82 -8.32
CA LYS A 121 1.87 6.07 -8.93
C LYS A 121 2.81 6.83 -8.00
N ALA A 122 2.60 6.78 -6.69
CA ALA A 122 3.50 7.36 -5.70
C ALA A 122 4.86 6.63 -5.69
N ILE A 123 4.87 5.30 -5.70
CA ILE A 123 6.11 4.50 -5.73
C ILE A 123 6.90 4.75 -7.03
N LEU A 124 6.24 4.72 -8.20
CA LEU A 124 6.89 5.02 -9.48
C LEU A 124 7.41 6.46 -9.57
N ARG A 125 6.77 7.40 -8.86
CA ARG A 125 7.26 8.77 -8.74
C ARG A 125 8.51 8.84 -7.86
N LEU A 126 8.52 8.11 -6.75
CA LEU A 126 9.66 8.01 -5.84
C LEU A 126 10.88 7.36 -6.52
N GLU A 127 10.67 6.36 -7.37
CA GLU A 127 11.75 5.72 -8.15
C GLU A 127 12.45 6.70 -9.11
N LYS A 128 11.70 7.65 -9.68
CA LYS A 128 12.24 8.69 -10.56
C LYS A 128 12.89 9.86 -9.81
N GLU A 129 12.57 10.02 -8.53
CA GLU A 129 13.06 11.13 -7.73
C GLU A 129 14.51 10.83 -7.31
N ARG A 130 15.47 11.65 -7.75
CA ARG A 130 16.87 11.46 -7.34
C ARG A 130 16.97 11.67 -5.83
N TYR A 131 17.64 10.72 -5.16
CA TYR A 131 17.98 10.85 -3.76
C TYR A 131 18.73 12.16 -3.52
N HIS A 132 18.24 13.00 -2.61
CA HIS A 132 18.89 14.26 -2.24
C HIS A 132 19.42 14.13 -0.81
N PRO A 133 20.72 14.41 -0.55
CA PRO A 133 21.34 14.27 0.78
C PRO A 133 20.69 15.13 1.89
N LYS A 134 19.93 16.17 1.54
CA LYS A 134 19.18 17.00 2.52
C LYS A 134 17.86 16.37 2.97
N ASN A 135 17.41 15.29 2.34
CA ASN A 135 16.11 14.66 2.57
C ASN A 135 16.28 13.21 3.03
N TRP A 136 16.98 13.03 4.14
CA TRP A 136 17.21 11.72 4.77
C TRP A 136 15.88 11.09 5.23
N ARG A 137 15.62 9.84 4.81
CA ARG A 137 14.41 9.06 5.15
C ARG A 137 14.83 7.64 5.58
N PRO A 138 15.08 7.40 6.87
CA PRO A 138 15.51 6.08 7.32
C PRO A 138 14.38 5.05 7.16
N SER A 139 14.68 3.94 6.48
CA SER A 139 13.82 2.76 6.38
C SER A 139 14.26 1.74 7.41
N ILE A 140 13.48 1.57 8.48
CA ILE A 140 13.81 0.68 9.59
C ILE A 140 13.24 -0.71 9.28
N LEU A 141 14.10 -1.74 9.24
CA LEU A 141 13.69 -3.13 9.17
C LEU A 141 13.86 -3.76 10.56
N ALA A 142 12.78 -3.78 11.34
CA ALA A 142 12.78 -4.44 12.65
C ALA A 142 12.50 -5.93 12.46
N LEU A 143 13.50 -6.78 12.74
CA LEU A 143 13.32 -8.23 12.75
C LEU A 143 12.91 -8.67 14.15
N SER A 144 11.60 -8.74 14.38
CA SER A 144 11.07 -9.40 15.57
C SER A 144 11.00 -10.91 15.34
N GLY A 145 11.36 -11.69 16.35
CA GLY A 145 11.06 -13.13 16.39
C GLY A 145 9.54 -13.40 16.33
N ASN A 146 9.16 -14.68 16.29
CA ASN A 146 7.77 -15.13 16.17
C ASN A 146 6.85 -14.41 17.19
N PRO A 147 5.88 -13.59 16.75
CA PRO A 147 5.03 -12.78 17.62
C PRO A 147 4.05 -13.60 18.48
N LYS A 148 3.95 -14.92 18.24
CA LYS A 148 3.12 -15.84 19.03
C LYS A 148 3.86 -16.48 20.20
N LYS A 149 5.16 -16.24 20.38
CA LYS A 149 5.86 -16.71 21.58
C LYS A 149 5.51 -15.79 22.76
N PRO A 150 5.00 -16.32 23.89
CA PRO A 150 4.83 -15.52 25.09
C PRO A 150 6.20 -14.93 25.47
N HIS A 151 6.28 -13.60 25.55
CA HIS A 151 7.47 -12.94 26.05
C HIS A 151 7.66 -13.30 27.53
N PRO A 152 8.89 -13.58 27.98
CA PRO A 152 9.17 -13.71 29.40
C PRO A 152 8.75 -12.40 30.12
N PRO A 153 8.17 -12.47 31.32
CA PRO A 153 7.68 -11.30 32.04
C PRO A 153 8.85 -10.36 32.33
N GLY A 154 8.96 -9.26 31.58
CA GLY A 154 10.04 -8.28 31.70
C GLY A 154 10.48 -7.62 30.39
N GLN A 155 10.18 -8.20 29.23
CA GLN A 155 10.48 -7.60 27.92
C GLN A 155 9.20 -7.08 27.26
N LEU A 156 8.95 -5.78 27.48
CA LEU A 156 7.83 -5.06 26.88
C LEU A 156 8.15 -4.76 25.40
N CYS A 157 7.67 -5.61 24.50
CA CYS A 157 7.69 -5.31 23.07
C CYS A 157 6.85 -4.06 22.80
N LEU A 158 7.50 -3.00 22.33
CA LEU A 158 6.82 -1.75 22.01
C LEU A 158 5.91 -1.90 20.79
N PRO A 159 4.68 -1.36 20.85
CA PRO A 159 3.84 -1.23 19.67
C PRO A 159 4.49 -0.25 18.68
N VAL A 160 4.58 -0.73 17.44
CA VAL A 160 4.97 -0.06 16.20
C VAL A 160 4.69 1.45 16.20
N ILE A 161 5.76 2.22 16.00
CA ILE A 161 5.79 3.70 15.93
C ILE A 161 4.83 4.21 14.85
N ARG A 162 3.71 4.83 15.26
CA ARG A 162 2.92 5.69 14.38
C ARG A 162 3.53 7.10 14.33
N ARG A 163 4.07 7.42 13.15
CA ARG A 163 4.44 8.75 12.60
C ARG A 163 5.62 9.50 13.25
N PRO A 164 6.71 9.77 12.49
CA PRO A 164 7.64 10.83 12.85
C PRO A 164 7.23 12.13 12.14
N ARG A 165 6.82 13.14 12.91
CA ARG A 165 7.05 14.53 12.51
C ARG A 165 8.25 15.03 13.29
N HIS A 166 9.33 15.25 12.56
CA HIS A 166 10.44 16.18 12.77
C HIS A 166 10.98 16.32 14.20
N ARG A 167 12.30 16.09 14.32
CA ARG A 167 13.13 16.13 15.55
C ARG A 167 13.10 14.77 16.24
N ILE A 168 14.21 14.03 16.21
CA ILE A 168 14.39 12.80 17.01
C ILE A 168 14.19 13.22 18.47
N PRO A 169 13.06 12.90 19.11
CA PRO A 169 12.78 13.50 20.39
C PRO A 169 12.96 12.44 21.47
N ARG A 170 13.51 12.87 22.60
CA ARG A 170 13.53 12.17 23.88
C ARG A 170 12.10 11.99 24.45
N THR A 171 11.15 11.55 23.63
CA THR A 171 9.72 11.48 23.93
C THR A 171 9.34 10.13 24.51
N ASN A 172 10.09 9.06 24.23
CA ASN A 172 9.78 7.78 24.82
C ASN A 172 10.34 7.72 26.26
N GLN A 173 9.43 7.79 27.25
CA GLN A 173 9.76 7.83 28.67
C GLN A 173 10.53 6.57 29.12
N GLN A 174 10.36 5.45 28.42
CA GLN A 174 11.03 4.19 28.71
C GLN A 174 12.52 4.16 28.32
N TRP A 175 12.98 5.04 27.44
CA TRP A 175 14.34 5.02 26.87
C TRP A 175 15.18 6.22 27.30
N ARG A 176 14.59 7.12 28.10
CA ARG A 176 15.18 8.41 28.47
C ARG A 176 16.46 8.24 29.29
N ASP A 177 16.53 7.17 30.07
CA ASP A 177 17.63 6.86 30.99
C ASP A 177 18.47 5.65 30.54
N CYS A 178 18.20 5.10 29.35
CA CYS A 178 19.00 4.00 28.80
C CYS A 178 20.29 4.56 28.16
N PRO A 179 21.48 4.15 28.64
CA PRO A 179 22.74 4.56 28.01
C PRO A 179 22.84 3.95 26.62
N LEU A 180 23.12 4.78 25.62
CA LEU A 180 23.42 4.33 24.27
C LEU A 180 24.83 3.76 24.25
N ARG A 181 25.03 2.51 23.81
CA ARG A 181 26.36 1.90 23.67
C ARG A 181 26.62 1.57 22.21
N ILE A 182 27.75 2.02 21.68
CA ILE A 182 28.15 1.79 20.30
C ILE A 182 29.32 0.80 20.30
N LEU A 183 29.07 -0.37 19.72
CA LEU A 183 30.04 -1.43 19.54
C LEU A 183 30.60 -1.33 18.13
N ARG A 184 31.92 -1.13 18.00
CA ARG A 184 32.60 -1.13 16.69
C ARG A 184 33.65 -2.23 16.67
N THR A 185 33.51 -3.17 15.74
CA THR A 185 34.51 -4.20 15.48
C THR A 185 35.55 -3.64 14.52
N VAL A 186 36.83 -3.84 14.83
CA VAL A 186 37.96 -3.35 14.04
C VAL A 186 38.96 -4.49 13.84
N PRO A 187 39.66 -4.59 12.69
CA PRO A 187 40.70 -5.59 12.50
C PRO A 187 41.76 -5.53 13.62
N PRO A 188 42.39 -6.68 13.97
CA PRO A 188 43.27 -6.79 15.13
C PRO A 188 44.54 -5.94 15.05
N LYS A 189 44.94 -5.50 13.85
CA LYS A 189 46.11 -4.63 13.61
C LYS A 189 45.79 -3.14 13.66
N ALA A 190 44.54 -2.76 13.89
CA ALA A 190 44.16 -1.36 13.90
C ALA A 190 44.48 -0.70 15.24
N ASP A 191 44.78 0.59 15.16
CA ASP A 191 44.96 1.44 16.33
C ASP A 191 43.60 1.72 17.00
N VAL A 192 43.35 1.03 18.11
CA VAL A 192 42.12 1.10 18.88
C VAL A 192 41.93 2.49 19.50
N GLU A 193 43.03 3.15 19.90
CA GLU A 193 42.99 4.46 20.56
C GLU A 193 42.60 5.54 19.58
N ASN A 194 43.20 5.53 18.39
CA ASN A 194 42.88 6.48 17.33
C ASN A 194 41.42 6.36 16.86
N VAL A 195 40.94 5.13 16.62
CA VAL A 195 39.53 4.90 16.22
C VAL A 195 38.56 5.35 17.32
N THR A 196 38.91 5.13 18.59
CA THR A 196 38.08 5.58 19.72
C THR A 196 38.03 7.11 19.80
N ALA A 197 39.16 7.79 19.55
CA ALA A 197 39.24 9.25 19.53
C ALA A 197 38.39 9.86 18.41
N GLU A 198 38.51 9.34 17.18
CA GLU A 198 37.73 9.78 16.01
C GLU A 198 36.22 9.60 16.23
N MET A 199 35.81 8.45 16.79
CA MET A 199 34.41 8.21 17.13
C MET A 199 33.90 9.16 18.20
N ARG A 200 34.72 9.46 19.22
CA ARG A 200 34.34 10.40 20.28
C ARG A 200 34.19 11.83 19.72
N GLU A 201 35.09 12.24 18.84
CA GLU A 201 34.99 13.53 18.13
C GLU A 201 33.70 13.60 17.31
N THR A 202 33.42 12.58 16.50
CA THR A 202 32.21 12.47 15.68
C THR A 202 30.92 12.54 16.53
N LEU A 203 30.88 11.81 17.65
CA LEU A 203 29.73 11.81 18.56
C LEU A 203 29.56 13.16 19.27
N SER A 204 30.67 13.84 19.58
CA SER A 204 30.64 15.18 20.17
C SER A 204 30.06 16.21 19.20
N ALA A 205 30.46 16.17 17.92
CA ALA A 205 29.92 17.01 16.87
C ALA A 205 28.42 16.75 16.64
N ALA A 206 28.01 15.47 16.69
CA ALA A 206 26.62 15.06 16.57
C ALA A 206 25.77 15.31 17.84
N ARG A 207 26.38 15.73 18.96
CA ARG A 207 25.74 15.90 20.28
C ARG A 207 25.07 14.61 20.80
N ILE A 208 25.65 13.46 20.49
CA ILE A 208 25.14 12.14 20.89
C ILE A 208 25.98 11.66 22.10
N ARG A 209 25.31 11.34 23.22
CA ARG A 209 25.94 10.72 24.38
C ARG A 209 25.88 9.21 24.23
N ALA A 210 27.03 8.56 24.05
CA ALA A 210 27.14 7.11 23.94
C ALA A 210 28.44 6.56 24.53
N ASP A 211 28.39 5.36 25.09
CA ASP A 211 29.56 4.60 25.51
C ASP A 211 30.14 3.86 24.31
N ILE A 212 31.41 4.13 23.99
CA ILE A 212 32.11 3.56 22.83
C ILE A 212 32.88 2.33 23.29
N VAL A 213 32.66 1.20 22.63
CA VAL A 213 33.43 -0.04 22.87
C VAL A 213 33.98 -0.54 21.54
N VAL A 214 35.30 -0.43 21.40
CA VAL A 214 36.03 -0.87 20.21
C VAL A 214 36.61 -2.25 20.46
N LEU A 215 36.31 -3.19 19.56
CA LEU A 215 36.63 -4.61 19.70
C LEU A 215 37.63 -5.02 18.60
N PRO A 216 38.94 -5.11 18.90
CA PRO A 216 39.93 -5.63 17.96
C PRO A 216 39.75 -7.14 17.82
N THR A 217 39.33 -7.61 16.66
CA THR A 217 38.96 -9.03 16.48
C THR A 217 38.92 -9.46 15.02
N GLU A 218 39.26 -10.72 14.75
CA GLU A 218 39.13 -11.37 13.44
C GLU A 218 37.70 -11.87 13.14
N ASN A 219 36.94 -12.23 14.18
CA ASN A 219 35.57 -12.75 14.11
C ASN A 219 34.54 -11.80 14.76
N PRO A 220 33.97 -10.82 14.01
CA PRO A 220 33.21 -9.71 14.57
C PRO A 220 31.99 -10.14 15.40
N ILE A 221 31.26 -11.15 14.94
CA ILE A 221 30.00 -11.60 15.57
C ILE A 221 30.24 -12.22 16.95
N ARG A 222 31.35 -12.96 17.13
CA ARG A 222 31.69 -13.57 18.43
C ARG A 222 32.12 -12.52 19.45
N ALA A 223 32.92 -11.54 19.06
CA ALA A 223 33.31 -10.45 19.95
C ALA A 223 32.11 -9.59 20.34
N VAL A 224 31.22 -9.30 19.38
CA VAL A 224 29.95 -8.59 19.68
C VAL A 224 29.12 -9.40 20.67
N ARG A 225 28.98 -10.72 20.50
CA ARG A 225 28.24 -11.59 21.45
C ARG A 225 28.82 -11.57 22.86
N GLN A 226 30.15 -11.55 23.01
CA GLN A 226 30.82 -11.53 24.32
C GLN A 226 30.78 -10.15 24.99
N ALA A 227 30.89 -9.08 24.20
CA ALA A 227 30.84 -7.71 24.69
C ALA A 227 29.41 -7.22 24.97
N MET A 228 28.41 -7.91 24.41
CA MET A 228 27.00 -7.65 24.60
C MET A 228 26.59 -8.06 26.02
N GLN A 229 26.37 -7.04 26.85
CA GLN A 229 25.62 -7.16 28.11
C GLN A 229 24.12 -7.33 27.80
N PRO A 230 23.25 -7.69 28.77
CA PRO A 230 21.80 -7.72 28.55
C PRO A 230 21.29 -6.32 28.15
N SER A 231 21.31 -6.04 26.85
CA SER A 231 20.87 -4.78 26.25
C SER A 231 19.45 -4.93 25.73
N ALA A 232 18.65 -3.87 25.87
CA ALA A 232 17.25 -3.88 25.47
C ALA A 232 17.06 -4.07 23.94
N VAL A 233 17.91 -3.44 23.11
CA VAL A 233 17.83 -3.50 21.64
C VAL A 233 19.21 -3.28 21.00
N LEU A 234 19.56 -4.08 19.98
CA LEU A 234 20.76 -3.95 19.15
C LEU A 234 20.40 -3.32 17.79
N PHE A 235 21.06 -2.23 17.42
CA PHE A 235 21.00 -1.71 16.04
C PHE A 235 22.20 -2.22 15.25
N ALA A 236 21.97 -3.10 14.29
CA ALA A 236 23.02 -3.64 13.42
C ALA A 236 22.88 -3.06 12.01
N GLY A 237 23.95 -2.45 11.50
CA GLY A 237 23.99 -1.92 10.14
C GLY A 237 23.96 -3.05 9.10
N ILE A 238 23.21 -2.88 8.02
CA ILE A 238 23.29 -3.73 6.83
C ILE A 238 23.63 -2.88 5.62
N GLU A 239 24.62 -3.34 4.86
CA GLU A 239 24.84 -2.90 3.49
C GLU A 239 24.16 -3.89 2.53
N PRO A 240 23.24 -3.46 1.65
CA PRO A 240 22.59 -4.35 0.70
C PRO A 240 23.63 -4.89 -0.30
N ALA A 241 23.82 -6.21 -0.33
CA ALA A 241 24.75 -6.82 -1.27
C ALA A 241 24.22 -6.77 -2.71
N ASP A 242 25.14 -6.66 -3.67
CA ASP A 242 24.83 -6.86 -5.09
C ASP A 242 24.11 -8.20 -5.31
N PRO A 243 23.17 -8.29 -6.27
CA PRO A 243 22.32 -9.47 -6.49
C PRO A 243 23.09 -10.79 -6.72
N GLN A 244 24.36 -10.72 -7.11
CA GLN A 244 25.24 -11.89 -7.29
C GLN A 244 25.84 -12.44 -5.98
N LYS A 245 25.80 -11.68 -4.87
CA LYS A 245 26.39 -12.02 -3.55
C LYS A 245 25.32 -12.30 -2.47
N ALA A 246 24.08 -12.62 -2.85
CA ALA A 246 22.97 -12.78 -1.92
C ALA A 246 23.11 -13.98 -0.95
N CYS A 247 23.62 -15.12 -1.41
CA CYS A 247 23.76 -16.33 -0.58
C CYS A 247 24.69 -16.16 0.65
N PRO A 248 25.92 -15.63 0.53
CA PRO A 248 26.79 -15.40 1.69
C PRO A 248 26.32 -14.28 2.62
N LEU A 249 25.51 -13.33 2.12
CA LEU A 249 24.88 -12.32 2.96
C LEU A 249 23.82 -12.94 3.88
N LEU A 250 23.03 -13.89 3.36
CA LEU A 250 21.95 -14.52 4.12
C LEU A 250 22.46 -15.33 5.32
N SER A 251 23.56 -16.08 5.15
CA SER A 251 24.20 -16.81 6.24
C SER A 251 24.77 -15.86 7.30
N SER A 252 25.39 -14.77 6.87
CA SER A 252 25.89 -13.72 7.78
C SER A 252 24.75 -13.04 8.54
N MET A 253 23.62 -12.78 7.89
CA MET A 253 22.42 -12.22 8.53
C MET A 253 21.81 -13.17 9.56
N GLN A 254 21.77 -14.48 9.29
CA GLN A 254 21.30 -15.46 10.28
C GLN A 254 22.15 -15.45 11.55
N GLU A 255 23.47 -15.30 11.43
CA GLU A 255 24.36 -15.19 12.59
C GLU A 255 24.12 -13.91 13.41
N VAL A 256 23.81 -12.80 12.75
CA VAL A 256 23.46 -11.52 13.40
C VAL A 256 22.09 -11.59 14.08
N VAL A 257 21.08 -12.22 13.46
CA VAL A 257 19.75 -12.41 14.06
C VAL A 257 19.80 -13.35 15.26
N ASN A 258 20.74 -14.29 15.28
CA ASN A 258 20.97 -15.19 16.41
C ASN A 258 21.77 -14.56 17.58
N LEU A 259 22.06 -13.26 17.54
CA LEU A 259 22.62 -12.55 18.69
C LEU A 259 21.57 -12.46 19.82
N PRO A 260 22.00 -12.48 21.10
CA PRO A 260 21.07 -12.44 22.23
C PRO A 260 20.44 -11.04 22.37
N GLY A 261 19.12 -10.93 22.10
CA GLY A 261 18.35 -9.70 22.27
C GLY A 261 17.49 -9.36 21.06
N ASP A 262 16.79 -8.22 21.12
CA ASP A 262 16.02 -7.71 19.97
C ASP A 262 16.96 -6.99 19.00
N VAL A 263 17.14 -7.53 17.79
CA VAL A 263 18.03 -6.97 16.76
C VAL A 263 17.21 -6.19 15.72
N ILE A 264 17.48 -4.89 15.61
CA ILE A 264 16.97 -4.02 14.56
C ILE A 264 18.05 -3.85 13.51
N LEU A 265 17.73 -4.25 12.28
CA LEU A 265 18.64 -4.09 11.16
C LEU A 265 18.38 -2.73 10.48
N VAL A 266 19.44 -1.92 10.41
CA VAL A 266 19.37 -0.57 9.85
C VAL A 266 20.17 -0.56 8.56
N CYS A 267 19.47 -0.36 7.45
CA CYS A 267 20.10 -0.10 6.18
C CYS A 267 20.13 1.41 5.94
N ASN A 268 21.32 1.94 5.68
CA ASN A 268 21.46 3.31 5.20
C ASN A 268 21.40 3.30 3.67
N ALA A 269 20.32 3.80 3.10
CA ALA A 269 20.13 3.83 1.64
C ALA A 269 20.95 4.95 0.94
N GLY A 270 22.11 5.34 1.48
CA GLY A 270 22.94 6.38 0.89
C GLY A 270 24.33 6.49 1.50
N ASP A 271 25.33 6.61 0.63
CA ASP A 271 26.72 6.90 0.98
C ASP A 271 26.83 8.29 1.60
N VAL A 272 27.04 8.37 2.91
CA VAL A 272 27.48 9.59 3.56
C VAL A 272 28.70 9.27 4.41
N SER A 273 29.86 9.70 3.94
CA SER A 273 31.02 9.96 4.79
C SER A 273 30.72 11.23 5.59
N LEU A 274 30.97 11.18 6.91
CA LEU A 274 30.81 12.34 7.80
C LEU A 274 31.87 13.43 7.59
N SER A 275 32.77 13.23 6.62
CA SER A 275 33.70 14.21 6.08
C SER A 275 33.07 14.95 4.90
N ALA A 276 32.28 15.98 5.19
CA ALA A 276 31.89 17.01 4.23
C ALA A 276 31.86 18.38 4.92
#